data_AF-A0A843FB57-F1
#
_entry.id   AF-A0A843FB57-F1
#
_cell.length_a   1.000
_cell.length_b   1.000
_cell.length_c   1.000
_cell.angle_alpha   90.00
_cell.angle_beta   90.00
_cell.angle_gamma   90.00
#
_symmetry.space_group_name_H-M   'P 1'
#
loop_
_entity.id
_entity.type
_entity.pdbx_description
1 polymer ?
#
loop_
_entity_poly.entity_id
_entity_poly.type
_entity_poly.pdbx_seq_one_letter_code
_entity_poly.pdbx_strand_id
1 'polypeptide(L)'
;MENKKILIAVPTFENIKPQCFKSIYGLKRPIGYDLYFDYVSGYDCAKARNQIAKNSMAGEYEYVLMVDSDIQLPRDTLIKLLECESDIALGWYYRKRTKTDQTIIFTFGKNFDDHNCITGQTMIHEVPRPIEVKGGGLGIALIKVDVFSKLKYPYFKFVTYDDDTVLSEDLYFCNQATGSGCNIKCNPSVKGNHIFDILM
;
A
#
# COMPACT_ATOMS: atom_id res chain seq x y z
N MET A 1 -26.07 -0.04 14.16
CA MET A 1 -25.32 0.72 13.12
C MET A 1 -24.80 -0.31 12.15
N GLU A 2 -24.90 -0.04 10.85
CA GLU A 2 -24.31 -0.91 9.83
C GLU A 2 -22.78 -0.87 9.92
N ASN A 3 -22.13 -2.02 9.76
CA ASN A 3 -20.67 -2.09 9.75
C ASN A 3 -20.12 -1.48 8.46
N LYS A 4 -18.98 -0.79 8.55
CA LYS A 4 -18.26 -0.31 7.38
C LYS A 4 -17.56 -1.48 6.67
N LYS A 5 -17.45 -1.44 5.35
CA LYS A 5 -16.84 -2.47 4.52
C LYS A 5 -15.40 -2.11 4.18
N ILE A 6 -14.49 -3.07 4.36
CA ILE A 6 -13.11 -2.99 3.87
C ILE A 6 -12.90 -4.08 2.83
N LEU A 7 -12.51 -3.67 1.61
CA LEU A 7 -12.03 -4.60 0.60
C LEU A 7 -10.53 -4.85 0.81
N ILE A 8 -10.12 -6.09 1.01
CA ILE A 8 -8.72 -6.51 0.94
C ILE A 8 -8.47 -7.02 -0.47
N ALA A 9 -7.62 -6.34 -1.21
CA ALA A 9 -7.42 -6.59 -2.64
C ALA A 9 -5.95 -6.85 -2.98
N VAL A 10 -5.72 -7.93 -3.73
CA VAL A 10 -4.38 -8.34 -4.16
C VAL A 10 -4.23 -8.20 -5.68
N PRO A 11 -3.38 -7.30 -6.20
CA PRO A 11 -2.94 -7.39 -7.59
C PRO A 11 -1.98 -8.57 -7.73
N THR A 12 -2.23 -9.41 -8.73
CA THR A 12 -1.35 -10.55 -9.03
C THR A 12 -1.19 -10.73 -10.53
N PHE A 13 -0.05 -11.28 -10.96
CA PHE A 13 0.09 -11.72 -12.34
C PHE A 13 -0.55 -13.11 -12.49
N GLU A 14 -0.02 -14.09 -11.75
CA GLU A 14 -0.50 -15.48 -11.79
C GLU A 14 -1.05 -15.96 -10.44
N ASN A 15 -0.29 -15.81 -9.34
CA ASN A 15 -0.59 -16.48 -8.08
C ASN A 15 -0.38 -15.57 -6.86
N ILE A 16 -1.15 -15.81 -5.80
CA ILE A 16 -0.90 -15.24 -4.48
C ILE A 16 -0.07 -16.23 -3.69
N LYS A 17 1.03 -15.79 -3.08
CA LYS A 17 1.84 -16.69 -2.26
C LYS A 17 1.02 -17.21 -1.08
N PRO A 18 1.04 -18.52 -0.76
CA PRO A 18 0.23 -19.08 0.32
C PRO A 18 0.46 -18.38 1.67
N GLN A 19 1.68 -17.94 1.95
CA GLN A 19 2.04 -17.21 3.17
C GLN A 19 1.43 -15.80 3.20
N CYS A 20 1.29 -15.14 2.03
CA CYS A 20 0.58 -13.86 1.89
C CYS A 20 -0.91 -14.08 2.20
N PHE A 21 -1.57 -15.03 1.51
CA PHE A 21 -2.99 -15.32 1.75
C PHE A 21 -3.27 -15.77 3.19
N LYS A 22 -2.42 -16.62 3.78
CA LYS A 22 -2.51 -17.01 5.20
C LYS A 22 -2.45 -15.80 6.13
N SER A 23 -1.60 -14.81 5.83
CA SER A 23 -1.50 -13.59 6.64
C SER A 23 -2.73 -12.69 6.51
N ILE A 24 -3.29 -12.58 5.30
CA ILE A 24 -4.57 -11.89 5.05
C ILE A 24 -5.71 -12.54 5.83
N TYR A 25 -5.85 -13.86 5.73
CA TYR A 25 -6.85 -14.63 6.47
C TYR A 25 -6.69 -14.50 7.99
N GLY A 26 -5.45 -14.34 8.47
CA GLY A 26 -5.13 -14.20 9.89
C GLY A 26 -5.28 -12.79 10.47
N LEU A 27 -5.67 -11.79 9.67
CA LEU A 27 -5.86 -10.41 10.12
C LEU A 27 -6.93 -10.33 11.21
N LYS A 28 -6.65 -9.53 12.25
CA LYS A 28 -7.63 -9.19 13.27
C LYS A 28 -8.62 -8.19 12.69
N ARG A 29 -9.89 -8.61 12.60
CA ARG A 29 -10.99 -7.73 12.17
C ARG A 29 -11.18 -6.56 13.15
N PRO A 30 -11.11 -5.30 12.69
CA PRO A 30 -11.44 -4.14 13.51
C PRO A 30 -12.92 -4.13 13.90
N ILE A 31 -13.25 -3.60 15.09
CA ILE A 31 -14.65 -3.48 15.55
C ILE A 31 -15.41 -2.51 14.65
N GLY A 32 -16.63 -2.88 14.24
CA GLY A 32 -17.48 -2.06 13.38
C GLY A 32 -17.13 -2.13 11.89
N TYR A 33 -16.29 -3.09 11.49
CA TYR A 33 -15.93 -3.32 10.10
C TYR A 33 -16.17 -4.77 9.67
N ASP A 34 -16.65 -4.95 8.45
CA ASP A 34 -16.69 -6.23 7.75
C ASP A 34 -15.61 -6.29 6.67
N LEU A 35 -14.96 -7.45 6.55
CA LEU A 35 -13.83 -7.66 5.66
C LEU A 35 -14.28 -8.51 4.47
N TYR A 36 -13.90 -8.05 3.29
CA TYR A 36 -14.11 -8.74 2.02
C TYR A 36 -12.75 -8.95 1.36
N PHE A 37 -12.63 -9.98 0.55
CA PHE A 37 -11.40 -10.31 -0.14
C PHE A 37 -11.66 -10.45 -1.64
N ASP A 38 -10.79 -9.86 -2.44
CA ASP A 38 -10.76 -10.03 -3.89
C ASP A 38 -9.31 -10.02 -4.40
N TYR A 39 -9.10 -10.50 -5.63
CA TYR A 39 -7.82 -10.37 -6.32
C TYR A 39 -8.06 -10.06 -7.79
N VAL A 40 -7.11 -9.33 -8.39
CA VAL A 40 -7.14 -9.03 -9.82
C VAL A 40 -5.90 -9.64 -10.47
N SER A 41 -6.11 -10.61 -11.37
CA SER A 41 -5.06 -11.37 -12.05
C SER A 41 -4.88 -10.99 -13.53
N GLY A 42 -3.73 -11.36 -14.12
CA GLY A 42 -3.51 -11.31 -15.58
C GLY A 42 -3.14 -9.94 -16.16
N TYR A 43 -2.87 -8.95 -15.33
CA TYR A 43 -2.50 -7.60 -15.76
C TYR A 43 -1.13 -7.18 -15.20
N ASP A 44 -0.52 -6.16 -15.80
CA ASP A 44 0.51 -5.38 -15.11
C ASP A 44 -0.07 -4.75 -13.83
N CYS A 45 0.79 -4.45 -12.86
CA CYS A 45 0.36 -3.98 -11.53
C CYS A 45 -0.47 -2.69 -11.61
N ALA A 46 -0.16 -1.76 -12.53
CA ALA A 46 -0.92 -0.52 -12.68
C ALA A 46 -2.35 -0.78 -13.15
N LYS A 47 -2.55 -1.63 -14.16
CA LYS A 47 -3.89 -2.04 -14.60
C LYS A 47 -4.65 -2.79 -13.50
N ALA A 48 -3.99 -3.71 -12.79
CA ALA A 48 -4.62 -4.44 -11.69
C ALA A 48 -5.09 -3.50 -10.57
N ARG A 49 -4.24 -2.56 -10.12
CA ARG A 49 -4.61 -1.56 -9.11
C ARG A 49 -5.71 -0.60 -9.57
N ASN A 50 -5.71 -0.21 -10.85
CA ASN A 50 -6.81 0.59 -11.41
C ASN A 50 -8.14 -0.18 -11.39
N GLN A 51 -8.12 -1.48 -11.66
CA GLN A 51 -9.32 -2.31 -11.59
C GLN A 51 -9.78 -2.50 -10.14
N ILE A 52 -8.85 -2.69 -9.20
CA ILE A 52 -9.14 -2.74 -7.76
C ILE A 52 -9.86 -1.46 -7.30
N ALA A 53 -9.36 -0.28 -7.72
CA ALA A 53 -10.01 1.00 -7.39
C ALA A 53 -11.44 1.09 -7.96
N LYS A 54 -11.66 0.62 -9.19
CA LYS A 54 -13.00 0.55 -9.78
C LYS A 54 -13.91 -0.40 -9.01
N ASN A 55 -13.42 -1.59 -8.66
CA ASN A 55 -14.16 -2.59 -7.88
C ASN A 55 -14.51 -2.04 -6.48
N SER A 56 -13.59 -1.35 -5.83
CA SER A 56 -13.83 -0.79 -4.49
C SER A 56 -14.88 0.33 -4.51
N MET A 57 -14.89 1.17 -5.55
CA MET A 57 -15.95 2.17 -5.73
C MET A 57 -17.30 1.52 -6.06
N ALA A 58 -17.32 0.55 -6.98
CA ALA A 58 -18.55 -0.12 -7.40
C ALA A 58 -19.20 -0.97 -6.30
N GLY A 59 -18.39 -1.53 -5.39
CA GLY A 59 -18.86 -2.27 -4.23
C GLY A 59 -19.20 -1.39 -3.01
N GLU A 60 -19.13 -0.07 -3.15
CA GLU A 60 -19.43 0.91 -2.09
C GLU A 60 -18.66 0.61 -0.79
N TYR A 61 -17.37 0.30 -0.93
CA TYR A 61 -16.49 0.09 0.22
C TYR A 61 -16.04 1.43 0.81
N GLU A 62 -15.85 1.51 2.12
CA GLU A 62 -15.26 2.68 2.78
C GLU A 62 -13.74 2.72 2.59
N TYR A 63 -13.11 1.54 2.63
CA TYR A 63 -11.67 1.39 2.47
C TYR A 63 -11.31 0.24 1.54
N VAL A 64 -10.16 0.37 0.89
CA VAL A 64 -9.47 -0.73 0.23
C VAL A 64 -8.06 -0.89 0.81
N LEU A 65 -7.76 -2.09 1.32
CA LEU A 65 -6.40 -2.50 1.67
C LEU A 65 -5.76 -3.19 0.46
N MET A 66 -4.83 -2.51 -0.19
CA MET A 66 -4.00 -3.12 -1.23
C MET A 66 -2.84 -3.90 -0.59
N VAL A 67 -2.65 -5.14 -1.05
CA VAL A 67 -1.61 -6.05 -0.55
C VAL A 67 -0.88 -6.69 -1.73
N ASP A 68 0.44 -6.56 -1.78
CA ASP A 68 1.22 -7.24 -2.83
C ASP A 68 1.20 -8.75 -2.61
N SER A 69 1.14 -9.51 -3.71
CA SER A 69 0.93 -10.97 -3.71
C SER A 69 2.05 -11.78 -3.03
N ASP A 70 3.19 -11.15 -2.75
CA ASP A 70 4.35 -11.72 -2.07
C ASP A 70 4.72 -11.04 -0.74
N ILE A 71 3.82 -10.24 -0.16
CA ILE A 71 4.00 -9.61 1.16
C ILE A 71 3.22 -10.37 2.23
N GLN A 72 3.89 -10.66 3.35
CA GLN A 72 3.28 -11.16 4.58
C GLN A 72 2.97 -10.01 5.54
N LEU A 73 1.73 -9.96 6.04
CA LEU A 73 1.22 -8.91 6.93
C LEU A 73 1.29 -9.28 8.42
N PRO A 74 1.58 -8.32 9.32
CA PRO A 74 1.26 -8.44 10.75
C PRO A 74 -0.25 -8.61 10.99
N ARG A 75 -0.64 -9.37 12.02
CA ARG A 75 -2.07 -9.64 12.32
C ARG A 75 -2.88 -8.40 12.68
N ASP A 76 -2.24 -7.37 13.22
CA ASP A 76 -2.85 -6.12 13.65
C ASP A 76 -2.79 -4.99 12.60
N THR A 77 -2.40 -5.32 11.36
CA THR A 77 -2.24 -4.36 10.24
C THR A 77 -3.44 -3.44 10.08
N LEU A 78 -4.65 -3.97 9.91
CA LEU A 78 -5.84 -3.14 9.66
C LEU A 78 -6.15 -2.17 10.82
N ILE A 79 -5.98 -2.62 12.06
CA ILE A 79 -6.24 -1.80 13.25
C ILE A 79 -5.25 -0.62 13.26
N LYS A 80 -3.96 -0.91 13.14
CA LYS A 80 -2.89 0.09 13.15
C LYS A 80 -2.94 1.07 11.98
N LEU A 81 -3.39 0.63 10.81
CA LEU A 81 -3.57 1.51 9.66
C LEU A 81 -4.80 2.42 9.84
N LEU A 82 -5.89 1.93 10.42
CA LEU A 82 -7.05 2.75 10.75
C LEU A 82 -6.72 3.82 11.82
N GLU A 83 -5.91 3.47 12.82
CA GLU A 83 -5.42 4.39 13.86
C GLU A 83 -4.58 5.56 13.30
N CYS A 84 -4.13 5.49 12.04
CA CYS A 84 -3.41 6.60 11.42
C CYS A 84 -4.30 7.82 11.15
N GLU A 85 -5.62 7.60 11.03
CA GLU A 85 -6.60 8.65 10.72
C GLU A 85 -6.20 9.48 9.48
N SER A 86 -5.69 8.81 8.45
CA SER A 86 -5.28 9.42 7.18
C SER A 86 -6.14 8.96 6.01
N ASP A 87 -6.08 9.68 4.90
CA ASP A 87 -6.72 9.29 3.65
C ASP A 87 -6.05 8.05 3.05
N ILE A 88 -4.72 7.99 3.18
CA ILE A 88 -3.90 6.84 2.81
C ILE A 88 -2.99 6.50 3.99
N ALA A 89 -3.07 5.27 4.48
CA ALA A 89 -2.23 4.74 5.54
C ALA A 89 -1.36 3.59 4.99
N LEU A 90 -0.05 3.73 5.13
CA LEU A 90 0.96 2.80 4.62
C LEU A 90 1.55 1.96 5.75
N GLY A 91 1.70 0.66 5.52
CA GLY A 91 2.73 -0.15 6.17
C GLY A 91 4.03 -0.04 5.39
N TRP A 92 5.08 -0.67 5.90
CA TRP A 92 6.40 -0.65 5.27
C TRP A 92 7.01 -2.05 5.21
N TYR A 93 7.97 -2.22 4.31
CA TYR A 93 8.73 -3.44 4.10
C TYR A 93 10.04 -3.08 3.41
N TYR A 94 11.01 -3.98 3.49
CA TYR A 94 12.26 -3.85 2.74
C TYR A 94 11.99 -4.09 1.26
N ARG A 95 12.71 -3.38 0.39
CA ARG A 95 12.67 -3.68 -1.05
C ARG A 95 13.15 -5.11 -1.31
N LYS A 96 12.52 -5.77 -2.27
CA LYS A 96 12.87 -7.15 -2.65
C LYS A 96 14.30 -7.23 -3.17
N ARG A 97 15.05 -8.24 -2.73
CA ARG A 97 16.41 -8.58 -3.23
C ARG A 97 17.46 -7.47 -3.11
N THR A 98 17.27 -6.49 -2.23
CA THR A 98 18.32 -5.52 -1.87
C THR A 98 19.15 -6.06 -0.70
N LYS A 99 20.48 -5.80 -0.70
CA LYS A 99 21.38 -6.08 0.43
C LYS A 99 21.34 -4.99 1.52
N THR A 100 20.52 -3.97 1.32
CA THR A 100 20.52 -2.70 2.05
C THR A 100 19.23 -2.53 2.84
N ASP A 101 19.30 -1.72 3.89
CA ASP A 101 18.20 -1.29 4.78
C ASP A 101 17.18 -0.35 4.07
N GLN A 102 16.98 -0.55 2.77
CA GLN A 102 16.14 0.28 1.92
C GLN A 102 14.68 -0.14 2.00
N THR A 103 13.83 0.82 2.34
CA THR A 103 12.37 0.68 2.30
C THR A 103 11.82 1.27 1.00
N ILE A 104 10.49 1.25 0.84
CA ILE A 104 9.78 2.02 -0.18
C ILE A 104 8.88 3.07 0.47
N ILE A 105 9.40 3.81 1.45
CA ILE A 105 8.70 4.93 2.07
C ILE A 105 9.54 6.20 1.94
N PHE A 106 8.94 7.28 1.46
CA PHE A 106 9.64 8.51 1.11
C PHE A 106 9.30 9.67 2.04
N THR A 107 10.34 10.41 2.41
CA THR A 107 10.26 11.56 3.32
C THR A 107 9.31 12.63 2.78
N PHE A 108 8.45 13.17 3.65
CA PHE A 108 7.51 14.24 3.30
C PHE A 108 8.24 15.49 2.75
N GLY A 109 7.64 16.12 1.75
CA GLY A 109 8.19 17.35 1.12
C GLY A 109 9.47 17.15 0.29
N LYS A 110 9.94 15.92 0.06
CA LYS A 110 11.13 15.60 -0.75
C LYS A 110 10.77 15.04 -2.13
N ASN A 111 11.74 14.78 -2.99
CA ASN A 111 11.49 14.11 -4.28
C ASN A 111 11.49 12.59 -4.12
N PHE A 112 10.86 11.87 -5.06
CA PHE A 112 10.91 10.41 -5.11
C PHE A 112 12.27 9.98 -5.64
N ASP A 113 13.23 9.96 -4.73
CA ASP A 113 14.62 9.64 -4.95
C ASP A 113 15.06 8.70 -3.82
N ASP A 114 15.89 7.71 -4.13
CA ASP A 114 16.34 6.70 -3.17
C ASP A 114 17.09 7.31 -1.97
N HIS A 115 17.75 8.46 -2.13
CA HIS A 115 18.35 9.22 -1.04
C HIS A 115 17.32 9.81 -0.06
N ASN A 116 16.07 9.97 -0.49
CA ASN A 116 14.96 10.48 0.33
C ASN A 116 14.11 9.35 0.94
N CYS A 117 14.47 8.09 0.72
CA CYS A 117 13.83 6.96 1.39
C CYS A 117 14.16 6.94 2.87
N ILE A 118 13.13 6.70 3.70
CA ILE A 118 13.32 6.44 5.13
C ILE A 118 13.89 5.03 5.27
N THR A 119 15.03 4.88 5.94
CA THR A 119 15.67 3.58 6.11
C THR A 119 14.90 2.70 7.09
N GLY A 120 15.11 1.39 7.04
CA GLY A 120 14.46 0.47 7.97
C GLY A 120 14.92 0.68 9.42
N GLN A 121 16.19 1.03 9.63
CA GLN A 121 16.74 1.39 10.94
C GLN A 121 15.98 2.57 11.54
N THR A 122 15.79 3.63 10.75
CA THR A 122 15.02 4.80 11.17
C THR A 122 13.56 4.43 11.45
N MET A 123 12.93 3.63 10.58
CA MET A 123 11.57 3.11 10.79
C MET A 123 11.41 2.34 12.12
N ILE A 124 12.40 1.54 12.50
CA ILE A 124 12.32 0.71 13.70
C ILE A 124 12.54 1.56 14.96
N HIS A 125 13.53 2.45 14.95
CA HIS A 125 14.10 3.00 16.18
C HIS A 125 13.88 4.50 16.41
N GLU A 126 13.62 5.28 15.36
CA GLU A 126 13.87 6.74 15.41
C GLU A 126 12.64 7.59 15.10
N VAL A 127 11.54 6.98 14.65
CA VAL A 127 10.35 7.74 14.20
C VAL A 127 9.14 7.61 15.14
N PRO A 128 8.34 8.70 15.29
CA PRO A 128 7.05 8.62 15.95
C PRO A 128 6.08 7.75 15.15
N ARG A 129 4.95 7.39 15.75
CA ARG A 129 3.97 6.48 15.13
C ARG A 129 2.57 7.11 15.25
N PRO A 130 1.86 7.39 14.14
CA PRO A 130 2.30 7.34 12.73
C PRO A 130 3.20 8.52 12.32
N ILE A 131 3.82 8.46 11.13
CA ILE A 131 4.57 9.56 10.50
C ILE A 131 3.90 10.06 9.23
N GLU A 132 3.97 11.36 8.95
CA GLU A 132 3.63 11.91 7.64
C GLU A 132 4.72 11.58 6.63
N VAL A 133 4.30 11.19 5.43
CA VAL A 133 5.22 10.76 4.36
C VAL A 133 4.75 11.34 3.03
N LYS A 134 5.67 11.46 2.07
CA LYS A 134 5.28 11.85 0.71
C LYS A 134 4.50 10.74 0.01
N GLY A 135 4.84 9.50 0.31
CA GLY A 135 4.29 8.32 -0.36
C GLY A 135 5.15 7.09 -0.13
N GLY A 136 4.75 6.01 -0.75
CA GLY A 136 5.48 4.76 -0.69
C GLY A 136 4.81 3.65 -1.47
N GLY A 137 5.38 2.45 -1.32
CA GLY A 137 4.88 1.25 -1.95
C GLY A 137 3.49 0.88 -1.44
N LEU A 138 2.66 0.38 -2.34
CA LEU A 138 1.27 0.04 -2.05
C LEU A 138 1.06 -1.46 -1.79
N GLY A 139 2.12 -2.16 -1.37
CA GLY A 139 2.06 -3.56 -0.95
C GLY A 139 1.48 -3.75 0.45
N ILE A 140 1.33 -2.67 1.22
CA ILE A 140 0.55 -2.60 2.46
C ILE A 140 -0.05 -1.20 2.54
N ALA A 141 -1.18 -0.95 1.87
CA ALA A 141 -1.78 0.38 1.81
C ALA A 141 -3.29 0.34 2.04
N LEU A 142 -3.75 0.94 3.13
CA LEU A 142 -5.16 1.17 3.40
C LEU A 142 -5.55 2.55 2.85
N ILE A 143 -6.45 2.57 1.88
CA ILE A 143 -6.86 3.78 1.15
C ILE A 143 -8.34 3.99 1.39
N LYS A 144 -8.75 5.20 1.81
CA LYS A 144 -10.17 5.58 1.77
C LYS A 144 -10.64 5.59 0.32
N VAL A 145 -11.76 4.93 0.04
CA VAL A 145 -12.24 4.81 -1.35
C VAL A 145 -12.64 6.17 -1.94
N ASP A 146 -13.03 7.14 -1.10
CA ASP A 146 -13.35 8.51 -1.53
C ASP A 146 -12.15 9.25 -2.14
N VAL A 147 -10.91 8.83 -1.88
CA VAL A 147 -9.69 9.38 -2.49
C VAL A 147 -9.77 9.28 -4.02
N PHE A 148 -10.27 8.18 -4.57
CA PHE A 148 -10.33 7.98 -6.02
C PHE A 148 -11.26 8.99 -6.72
N SER A 149 -12.26 9.53 -6.02
CA SER A 149 -13.14 10.58 -6.56
C SER A 149 -12.44 11.94 -6.71
N LYS A 150 -11.36 12.16 -5.97
CA LYS A 150 -10.56 13.40 -5.98
C LYS A 150 -9.48 13.38 -7.08
N LEU A 151 -9.27 12.22 -7.70
CA LEU A 151 -8.18 11.98 -8.65
C LEU A 151 -8.69 11.80 -10.07
N LYS A 152 -7.84 12.17 -11.05
CA LYS A 152 -8.10 11.92 -12.46
C LYS A 152 -7.65 10.50 -12.84
N TYR A 153 -8.54 9.73 -13.45
CA TYR A 153 -8.20 8.42 -14.04
C TYR A 153 -7.23 8.58 -15.23
N PRO A 154 -6.23 7.68 -15.43
CA PRO A 154 -5.89 6.52 -14.60
C PRO A 154 -5.24 6.91 -13.25
N TYR A 155 -5.61 6.20 -12.19
CA TYR A 155 -5.13 6.44 -10.83
C TYR A 155 -3.69 5.93 -10.62
N PHE A 156 -3.38 4.79 -11.24
CA PHE A 156 -2.08 4.14 -11.20
C PHE A 156 -1.51 4.11 -12.61
N LYS A 157 -0.28 4.59 -12.81
CA LYS A 157 0.37 4.62 -14.12
C LYS A 157 1.89 4.70 -13.94
N PHE A 158 2.62 3.94 -14.77
CA PHE A 158 4.05 4.16 -14.96
C PHE A 158 4.30 5.37 -15.84
N VAL A 159 5.21 6.25 -15.42
CA VAL A 159 5.65 7.41 -16.21
C VAL A 159 7.14 7.31 -16.43
N THR A 160 7.56 7.25 -17.69
CA THR A 160 8.97 7.37 -18.08
C THR A 160 9.24 8.83 -18.46
N TYR A 161 10.26 9.42 -17.88
CA TYR A 161 10.70 10.78 -18.18
C TYR A 161 11.75 10.80 -19.31
N ASP A 162 12.09 11.99 -19.80
CA ASP A 162 13.04 12.17 -20.92
C ASP A 162 14.47 11.70 -20.58
N ASP A 163 14.81 11.57 -19.29
CA ASP A 163 16.09 11.07 -18.79
C ASP A 163 16.08 9.55 -18.49
N ASP A 164 15.09 8.83 -19.05
CA ASP A 164 14.83 7.39 -18.84
C ASP A 164 14.50 6.99 -17.40
N THR A 165 14.37 7.93 -16.47
CA THR A 165 13.90 7.61 -15.12
C THR A 165 12.42 7.24 -15.14
N VAL A 166 12.03 6.29 -14.30
CA VAL A 166 10.65 5.77 -14.24
C VAL A 166 10.04 6.08 -12.88
N LEU A 167 8.93 6.81 -12.89
CA LEU A 167 8.01 6.88 -11.75
C LEU A 167 7.11 5.64 -11.77
N SER A 168 7.21 4.83 -10.73
CA SER A 168 6.36 3.65 -10.53
C SER A 168 4.91 4.03 -10.25
N GLU A 169 3.99 3.08 -10.44
CA GLU A 169 2.56 3.32 -10.41
C GLU A 169 2.03 3.72 -9.03
N ASP A 170 2.67 3.21 -7.97
CA ASP A 170 2.43 3.53 -6.58
C ASP A 170 2.82 4.98 -6.25
N LEU A 171 4.03 5.39 -6.64
CA LEU A 171 4.53 6.75 -6.40
C LEU A 171 3.80 7.78 -7.27
N TYR A 172 3.39 7.41 -8.49
CA TYR A 172 2.46 8.21 -9.30
C TYR A 172 1.16 8.47 -8.54
N PHE A 173 0.53 7.42 -8.00
CA PHE A 173 -0.69 7.56 -7.21
C PHE A 173 -0.48 8.45 -5.97
N CYS A 174 0.60 8.23 -5.21
CA CYS A 174 0.91 9.06 -4.04
C CYS A 174 1.13 10.54 -4.42
N ASN A 175 1.77 10.81 -5.57
CA ASN A 175 1.95 12.19 -6.06
C ASN A 175 0.61 12.85 -6.37
N GLN A 176 -0.27 12.14 -7.08
CA GLN A 176 -1.60 12.64 -7.44
C GLN A 176 -2.45 12.88 -6.19
N ALA A 177 -2.43 11.95 -5.22
CA ALA A 177 -3.14 12.09 -3.95
C ALA A 177 -2.64 13.28 -3.12
N THR A 178 -1.32 13.44 -3.00
CA THR A 178 -0.75 14.61 -2.30
C THR A 178 -1.11 15.91 -3.02
N GLY A 179 -1.05 15.92 -4.36
CA GLY A 179 -1.43 17.07 -5.19
C GLY A 179 -2.91 17.45 -5.09
N SER A 180 -3.79 16.51 -4.73
CA SER A 180 -5.21 16.77 -4.45
C SER A 180 -5.49 17.12 -2.99
N GLY A 181 -4.46 17.28 -2.15
CA GLY A 181 -4.59 17.63 -0.74
C GLY A 181 -4.91 16.45 0.18
N CYS A 182 -4.77 15.21 -0.27
CA CYS A 182 -4.92 14.04 0.60
C CYS A 182 -3.68 13.87 1.48
N ASN A 183 -3.88 13.48 2.73
CA ASN A 183 -2.76 13.17 3.63
C ASN A 183 -2.34 11.69 3.53
N ILE A 184 -1.02 11.46 3.54
CA ILE A 184 -0.44 10.11 3.51
C ILE A 184 0.39 9.94 4.78
N LYS A 185 0.08 8.90 5.55
CA LYS A 185 0.83 8.53 6.74
C LYS A 185 1.37 7.12 6.61
N CYS A 186 2.54 6.87 7.17
CA CYS A 186 3.07 5.52 7.37
C CYS A 186 2.97 5.16 8.86
N ASN A 187 2.61 3.91 9.17
CA ASN A 187 2.69 3.36 10.51
C ASN A 187 3.94 2.47 10.66
N PRO A 188 5.00 2.94 11.34
CA PRO A 188 6.23 2.16 11.52
C PRO A 188 6.04 0.84 12.29
N SER A 189 4.93 0.66 13.02
CA SER A 189 4.58 -0.61 13.68
C SER A 189 3.93 -1.65 12.76
N VAL A 190 3.69 -1.31 11.48
CA VAL A 190 3.18 -2.21 10.45
C VAL A 190 4.31 -2.54 9.48
N LYS A 191 5.17 -3.49 9.89
CA LYS A 191 6.26 -4.00 9.06
C LYS A 191 5.86 -5.33 8.43
N GLY A 192 5.72 -5.37 7.10
CA GLY A 192 5.57 -6.62 6.36
C GLY A 192 6.91 -7.22 5.93
N ASN A 193 6.84 -8.44 5.40
CA ASN A 193 8.01 -9.17 4.92
C ASN A 193 7.75 -9.70 3.51
N HIS A 194 8.72 -9.54 2.61
CA HIS A 194 8.68 -10.27 1.34
C HIS A 194 8.86 -11.76 1.58
N ILE A 195 8.06 -12.56 0.88
CA ILE A 195 8.15 -14.01 0.85
C ILE A 195 9.08 -14.37 -0.30
N PHE A 196 10.27 -14.86 0.04
CA PHE A 196 11.25 -15.35 -0.93
C PHE A 196 10.99 -16.83 -1.22
N ASP A 197 11.12 -17.21 -2.49
CA ASP A 197 11.21 -18.62 -2.82
C ASP A 197 12.62 -19.07 -2.44
N ILE A 198 12.71 -20.06 -1.55
CA ILE A 198 13.97 -20.77 -1.35
C ILE A 198 14.14 -21.58 -2.62
N LEU A 199 15.09 -21.18 -3.48
CA LEU A 199 15.62 -22.08 -4.49
C LEU A 199 16.26 -23.24 -3.71
N MET A 200 15.52 -24.35 -3.60
CA MET A 200 16.08 -25.65 -3.21
C MET A 200 16.87 -26.21 -4.38
#